data_AF-A0A358Y1A9-F1
#
_entry.id   AF-A0A358Y1A9-F1
#
_cell.length_a   1.000
_cell.length_b   1.000
_cell.length_c   1.000
_cell.angle_alpha   90.00
_cell.angle_beta   90.00
_cell.angle_gamma   90.00
#
_symmetry.space_group_name_H-M   'P 1'
#
loop_
_entity.id
_entity.type
_entity.pdbx_description
1 polymer ?
#
loop_
_entity_poly.entity_id
_entity_poly.type
_entity_poly.pdbx_seq_one_letter_code
_entity_poly.pdbx_strand_id
1 'polypeptide(L)'
;MEAIKIGDRLVGPDQPPFIIAEMSGNHNQSLDRAMELVQAASEAGVHALKLQTASPDGLTLNVDSPEFLIDDPSSPWHGRNLYQLYKEAVTPWE
;
A
#
# COMPACT_ATOMS: atom_id res chain seq x y z
N MET A 1 8.17 22.63 15.96
CA MET A 1 8.43 22.06 14.63
C MET A 1 7.85 23.01 13.61
N GLU A 2 8.60 23.36 12.57
CA GLU A 2 8.05 24.17 11.47
C GLU A 2 7.06 23.34 10.65
N ALA A 3 6.02 24.00 10.14
CA ALA A 3 5.04 23.36 9.28
C ALA A 3 5.64 23.15 7.87
N ILE A 4 5.34 22.01 7.26
CA ILE A 4 5.70 21.71 5.87
C ILE A 4 4.49 21.89 4.96
N LYS A 5 4.72 22.26 3.70
CA LYS A 5 3.64 22.35 2.70
C LYS A 5 3.59 21.07 1.86
N ILE A 6 2.43 20.41 1.83
CA ILE A 6 2.14 19.26 0.98
C ILE A 6 0.95 19.63 0.08
N GLY A 7 1.17 19.70 -1.24
CA GLY A 7 0.20 20.27 -2.16
C GLY A 7 -0.16 21.70 -1.74
N ASP A 8 -1.44 21.98 -1.50
CA ASP A 8 -1.93 23.28 -1.05
C ASP A 8 -2.16 23.39 0.47
N ARG A 9 -1.73 22.39 1.25
CA ARG A 9 -1.98 22.32 2.71
C ARG A 9 -0.69 22.42 3.52
N LEU A 10 -0.78 23.10 4.66
CA LEU A 10 0.27 23.08 5.68
C LEU A 10 0.03 21.89 6.62
N VAL A 11 1.10 21.20 6.98
CA VAL A 11 1.10 20.07 7.92
C VAL A 11 2.07 20.40 9.05
N GLY A 12 1.57 20.43 10.27
CA GLY A 12 2.34 20.76 11.47
C GLY A 12 1.47 20.76 12.73
N PRO A 13 2.06 21.02 13.91
CA PRO A 13 1.37 20.92 15.21
C PRO A 13 0.13 21.82 15.34
N ASP A 14 0.13 22.97 14.69
CA ASP A 14 -0.96 23.96 14.75
C ASP A 14 -1.95 23.86 13.57
N GLN A 15 -1.88 22.78 12.79
CA GLN A 15 -2.76 22.54 11.64
C GLN A 15 -3.74 21.40 11.92
N PRO A 16 -4.91 21.37 11.28
CA PRO A 16 -5.79 20.21 11.33
C PRO A 16 -5.08 18.93 10.85
N PRO A 17 -5.49 17.73 11.31
CA PRO A 17 -4.89 16.48 10.87
C PRO A 17 -4.90 16.31 9.35
N PHE A 18 -3.76 15.89 8.79
CA PHE A 18 -3.65 15.57 7.37
C PHE A 18 -3.99 14.10 7.12
N ILE A 19 -5.19 13.84 6.62
CA ILE A 19 -5.68 12.49 6.30
C ILE A 19 -5.16 12.01 4.94
N ILE A 20 -4.56 10.82 4.93
CA ILE A 20 -4.08 10.12 3.74
C ILE A 20 -4.86 8.80 3.64
N ALA A 21 -5.54 8.57 2.52
CA ALA A 21 -6.07 7.24 2.20
C ALA A 21 -4.93 6.36 1.67
N GLU A 22 -4.80 5.15 2.21
CA GLU A 22 -3.79 4.18 1.81
C GLU A 22 -4.41 3.12 0.89
N MET A 23 -4.00 3.07 -0.38
CA MET A 23 -4.50 2.04 -1.31
C MET A 23 -3.74 0.72 -1.17
N SER A 24 -2.40 0.78 -1.04
CA SER A 24 -1.53 -0.40 -1.02
C SER A 24 -1.86 -1.40 -2.13
N GLY A 25 -1.82 -2.71 -1.86
CA GLY A 25 -2.23 -3.77 -2.79
C GLY A 25 -3.75 -4.00 -2.93
N ASN A 26 -4.61 -3.15 -2.35
CA ASN A 26 -6.07 -3.37 -2.33
C ASN A 26 -6.75 -3.25 -3.71
N HIS A 27 -6.01 -2.80 -4.71
CA HIS A 27 -6.44 -2.81 -6.10
C HIS A 27 -6.41 -4.21 -6.73
N ASN A 28 -5.74 -5.20 -6.12
CA ASN A 28 -5.68 -6.59 -6.58
C ASN A 28 -5.32 -6.73 -8.07
N GLN A 29 -4.30 -5.99 -8.52
CA GLN A 29 -3.85 -5.94 -9.93
C GLN A 29 -4.90 -5.48 -10.95
N SER A 30 -6.04 -4.91 -10.50
CA SER A 30 -7.07 -4.36 -11.37
C SER A 30 -6.97 -2.84 -11.43
N LEU A 31 -6.74 -2.30 -12.62
CA LEU A 31 -6.77 -0.85 -12.85
C LEU A 31 -8.15 -0.27 -12.55
N ASP A 32 -9.22 -0.94 -12.99
CA ASP A 32 -10.59 -0.51 -12.72
C ASP A 32 -10.85 -0.40 -11.21
N ARG A 33 -10.39 -1.41 -10.46
CA ARG A 33 -10.50 -1.38 -8.99
C ARG A 33 -9.66 -0.27 -8.36
N ALA A 34 -8.46 -0.01 -8.89
CA ALA A 34 -7.64 1.11 -8.44
C ALA A 34 -8.39 2.45 -8.66
N MET A 35 -9.03 2.62 -9.81
CA MET A 35 -9.81 3.82 -10.12
C MET A 35 -11.04 3.97 -9.23
N GLU A 36 -11.74 2.87 -8.90
CA GLU A 36 -12.83 2.88 -7.92
C GLU A 36 -12.34 3.35 -6.53
N LEU A 37 -11.16 2.87 -6.10
CA LEU A 37 -10.57 3.27 -4.82
C LEU A 37 -10.14 4.75 -4.82
N VAL A 38 -9.63 5.27 -5.95
CA VAL A 38 -9.34 6.70 -6.12
C VAL A 38 -10.61 7.53 -5.95
N GLN A 39 -11.69 7.12 -6.63
CA GLN A 39 -12.97 7.81 -6.56
C GLN A 39 -13.53 7.80 -5.13
N ALA A 40 -13.53 6.65 -4.46
CA ALA A 40 -13.99 6.52 -3.09
C ALA A 40 -13.16 7.37 -2.11
N ALA A 41 -11.83 7.42 -2.28
CA ALA A 41 -10.97 8.28 -1.47
C ALA A 41 -11.30 9.76 -1.68
N SER A 42 -11.49 10.20 -2.93
CA SER A 42 -11.89 11.56 -3.25
C SER A 42 -13.24 11.93 -2.61
N GLU A 43 -14.23 11.04 -2.69
CA GLU A 43 -15.56 11.23 -2.09
C GLU A 43 -15.52 11.30 -0.56
N ALA A 44 -14.60 10.54 0.07
CA ALA A 44 -14.38 10.59 1.52
C ALA A 44 -13.73 11.91 2.00
N GLY A 45 -13.25 12.77 1.08
CA GLY A 45 -12.67 14.06 1.41
C GLY A 45 -11.27 13.98 2.03
N VAL A 46 -10.52 12.90 1.75
CA VAL A 46 -9.12 12.82 2.19
C VAL A 46 -8.25 13.85 1.46
N HIS A 47 -7.11 14.18 2.04
CA HIS A 47 -6.22 15.21 1.49
C HIS A 47 -5.22 14.65 0.48
N ALA A 48 -4.91 13.35 0.59
CA ALA A 48 -4.05 12.64 -0.33
C ALA A 48 -4.43 11.17 -0.39
N LEU A 49 -4.07 10.54 -1.51
CA LEU A 49 -4.07 9.10 -1.69
C LEU A 49 -2.60 8.65 -1.79
N LYS A 50 -2.22 7.61 -1.05
CA LYS A 50 -0.90 7.01 -1.13
C LYS A 50 -0.95 5.71 -1.92
N LEU A 51 -0.01 5.60 -2.85
CA LEU A 51 0.32 4.39 -3.61
C LEU A 51 1.74 3.95 -3.22
N GLN A 52 2.02 2.66 -3.36
CA GLN A 52 3.35 2.09 -3.11
C GLN A 52 3.77 1.27 -4.32
N THR A 53 4.94 1.58 -4.87
CA THR A 53 5.56 0.79 -5.93
C THR A 53 6.74 0.03 -5.32
N ALA A 54 6.80 -1.27 -5.56
CA ALA A 54 7.87 -2.11 -5.03
C ALA A 54 8.07 -3.35 -5.91
N SER A 55 9.25 -3.95 -5.81
CA SER A 55 9.50 -5.30 -6.29
C SER A 55 9.68 -6.25 -5.10
N PRO A 56 9.34 -7.54 -5.26
CA PRO A 56 9.66 -8.54 -4.24
C PRO A 56 11.15 -8.55 -3.87
N ASP A 57 12.04 -8.32 -4.84
CA ASP A 57 13.50 -8.27 -4.64
C ASP A 57 13.94 -7.14 -3.70
N GLY A 58 13.19 -6.04 -3.64
CA GLY A 58 13.45 -4.93 -2.72
C GLY A 58 12.84 -5.12 -1.34
N LEU A 59 11.93 -6.09 -1.16
CA LEU A 59 11.16 -6.29 0.06
C LEU A 59 11.54 -7.56 0.82
N THR A 60 11.97 -8.62 0.12
CA THR A 60 12.16 -9.93 0.74
C THR A 60 13.11 -10.83 -0.05
N LEU A 61 13.37 -12.03 0.48
CA LEU A 61 14.21 -13.05 -0.13
C LEU A 61 13.33 -14.12 -0.80
N ASN A 62 13.76 -14.61 -1.98
CA ASN A 62 13.14 -15.74 -2.65
C ASN A 62 13.63 -17.06 -2.06
N VAL A 63 13.16 -17.40 -0.87
CA VAL A 63 13.53 -18.62 -0.12
C VAL A 63 12.29 -19.25 0.51
N ASP A 64 12.34 -20.57 0.72
CA ASP A 64 11.28 -21.35 1.35
C ASP A 64 11.61 -21.72 2.81
N SER A 65 12.51 -20.96 3.45
CA SER A 65 12.81 -21.20 4.87
C SER A 65 11.60 -20.82 5.74
N PRO A 66 11.40 -21.47 6.90
CA PRO A 66 10.21 -21.29 7.71
C PRO A 66 9.91 -19.82 8.09
N GLU A 67 10.94 -18.97 8.19
CA GLU A 67 10.80 -17.54 8.51
C GLU A 67 10.17 -16.72 7.38
N PHE A 68 10.19 -17.25 6.15
CA PHE A 68 9.63 -16.62 4.96
C PHE A 68 8.34 -17.31 4.48
N LEU A 69 7.91 -18.38 5.14
CA LEU A 69 6.71 -19.13 4.79
C LEU A 69 5.51 -18.67 5.62
N ILE A 70 4.37 -18.48 4.97
CA ILE A 70 3.12 -18.15 5.64
C ILE A 70 2.44 -19.46 6.06
N ASP A 71 2.65 -19.86 7.32
CA ASP A 71 2.13 -21.12 7.87
C ASP A 71 0.80 -20.96 8.64
N ASP A 72 0.25 -19.75 8.73
CA ASP A 72 -1.07 -19.53 9.34
C ASP A 72 -2.19 -20.11 8.44
N PRO A 73 -2.92 -21.16 8.87
CA PRO A 73 -3.96 -21.79 8.06
C PRO A 73 -5.18 -20.89 7.80
N SER A 74 -5.34 -19.81 8.57
CA SER A 74 -6.40 -18.83 8.38
C SER A 74 -6.05 -17.73 7.37
N SER A 75 -4.77 -17.64 6.99
CA SER A 75 -4.30 -16.67 6.02
C SER A 75 -4.76 -17.05 4.61
N PRO A 76 -5.25 -16.09 3.80
CA PRO A 76 -5.52 -16.33 2.38
C PRO A 76 -4.24 -16.67 1.57
N TRP A 77 -3.07 -16.51 2.19
CA TRP A 77 -1.77 -16.75 1.61
C TRP A 77 -1.06 -17.98 2.19
N HIS A 78 -1.78 -18.82 2.94
CA HIS A 78 -1.23 -20.02 3.55
C HIS A 78 -0.48 -20.90 2.54
N GLY A 79 0.70 -21.39 2.93
CA GLY A 79 1.56 -22.23 2.10
C GLY A 79 2.40 -21.49 1.06
N ARG A 80 2.33 -20.16 1.01
CA ARG A 80 3.16 -19.33 0.12
C ARG A 80 4.33 -18.72 0.89
N ASN A 81 5.43 -18.46 0.19
CA ASN A 81 6.50 -17.64 0.73
C ASN A 81 6.22 -16.14 0.51
N LEU A 82 6.88 -15.27 1.28
CA LEU A 82 6.72 -13.82 1.19
C LEU A 82 7.04 -13.27 -0.22
N TYR A 83 7.98 -13.90 -0.92
CA TYR A 83 8.34 -13.47 -2.27
C TYR A 83 7.17 -13.66 -3.25
N GLN A 84 6.51 -14.82 -3.19
CA GLN A 84 5.31 -15.11 -3.98
C GLN A 84 4.16 -14.19 -3.61
N LEU A 85 3.96 -13.89 -2.32
CA LEU A 85 2.96 -12.93 -1.85
C LEU A 85 3.19 -11.56 -2.49
N TYR A 86 4.37 -10.98 -2.30
CA TYR A 86 4.65 -9.64 -2.79
C TYR A 86 4.65 -9.57 -4.33
N LYS A 87 5.02 -10.65 -5.02
CA LYS A 87 4.93 -10.69 -6.48
C LYS A 87 3.51 -10.45 -7.00
N GLU A 88 2.50 -10.85 -6.22
CA GLU A 88 1.09 -10.68 -6.58
C GLU A 88 0.50 -9.37 -6.05
N ALA A 89 0.95 -8.89 -4.89
CA ALA A 89 0.35 -7.73 -4.22
C ALA A 89 0.94 -6.37 -4.64
N VAL A 90 2.11 -6.33 -5.30
CA VAL A 90 2.79 -5.07 -5.63
C VAL A 90 2.14 -4.31 -6.78
N THR A 91 2.13 -2.98 -6.69
CA THR A 91 1.86 -2.12 -7.84
C THR A 91 3.14 -2.03 -8.70
N PRO A 92 3.11 -2.41 -9.99
CA PRO A 92 4.25 -2.26 -10.89
C PRO A 92 4.62 -0.78 -11.09
N TRP A 93 5.85 -0.54 -11.53
CA TRP A 93 6.35 0.80 -11.86
C TRP A 93 5.84 1.33 -13.21
N GLU A 94 5.40 0.42 -14.08
CA GLU A 94 4.83 0.68 -15.41
C GLU A 94 3.32 0.47 -15.38
#